data_AF-A0A7C6ZZ59-F1
#
_entry.id   AF-A0A7C6ZZ59-F1
#
_cell.length_a   1.000
_cell.length_b   1.000
_cell.length_c   1.000
_cell.angle_alpha   90.00
_cell.angle_beta   90.00
_cell.angle_gamma   90.00
#
_symmetry.space_group_name_H-M   'P 1'
#
loop_
_entity.id
_entity.type
_entity.pdbx_description
1 polymer ?
#
loop_
_entity_poly.entity_id
_entity_poly.type
_entity_poly.pdbx_seq_one_letter_code
_entity_poly.pdbx_strand_id
1 'polypeptide(L)'
;MHFADYKTILSPQGGMNIYRGCTHGCIYCDSRSKCYQMDHDFEDVEVKRDAPRILEEQLQRRRRPCMIATGSMSDPYNHHEEELKYTR
;
A
#
# COMPACT_ATOMS: atom_id res chain seq x y z
N MET A 1 7.19 -11.37 -3.69
CA MET A 1 7.09 -9.90 -3.69
C MET A 1 7.80 -9.37 -4.92
N HIS A 2 7.26 -8.32 -5.52
CA HIS A 2 7.90 -7.60 -6.62
C HIS A 2 7.69 -6.10 -6.45
N PHE A 3 8.47 -5.30 -7.17
CA PHE A 3 8.39 -3.84 -7.11
C PHE A 3 7.73 -3.28 -8.36
N ALA A 4 6.77 -2.38 -8.18
CA ALA A 4 6.10 -1.68 -9.25
C ALA A 4 6.21 -0.15 -9.06
N ASP A 5 6.23 0.56 -10.17
CA ASP A 5 6.34 2.02 -10.19
C ASP A 5 4.95 2.65 -10.13
N TYR A 6 4.77 3.59 -9.21
CA TYR A 6 3.51 4.28 -8.99
C TYR A 6 3.71 5.79 -8.95
N LYS A 7 2.67 6.53 -9.38
CA LYS A 7 2.65 7.99 -9.31
C LYS A 7 2.07 8.51 -7.99
N THR A 8 1.25 7.71 -7.33
CA THR A 8 0.52 8.08 -6.11
C THR A 8 0.39 6.89 -5.16
N ILE A 9 0.43 7.18 -3.86
CA ILE A 9 0.14 6.19 -2.81
C ILE A 9 -0.94 6.66 -1.84
N LEU A 10 -1.30 7.95 -1.87
CA LEU A 10 -2.38 8.54 -1.08
C LEU A 10 -3.63 8.78 -1.92
N SER A 11 -4.78 8.36 -1.39
CA SER A 11 -6.09 8.74 -1.90
C SER A 11 -6.44 10.20 -1.54
N PRO A 12 -7.44 10.82 -2.19
CA PRO A 12 -7.88 12.17 -1.86
C PRO A 12 -8.25 12.35 -0.38
N GLN A 13 -8.80 11.31 0.25
CA GLN A 13 -9.22 11.29 1.66
C GLN A 13 -8.11 10.89 2.65
N GLY A 14 -6.89 10.62 2.18
CA GLY A 14 -5.75 10.30 3.05
C GLY A 14 -5.55 8.80 3.32
N GLY A 15 -6.26 7.93 2.60
CA GLY A 15 -5.98 6.49 2.63
C GLY A 15 -4.65 6.20 1.93
N MET A 16 -3.73 5.59 2.65
CA MET A 16 -2.41 5.21 2.18
C MET A 16 -2.39 3.74 1.77
N ASN A 17 -1.84 3.48 0.59
CA ASN A 17 -1.67 2.15 0.03
C ASN A 17 -0.22 2.01 -0.46
N ILE A 18 0.58 1.26 0.27
CA ILE A 18 2.00 0.98 0.00
C ILE A 18 2.17 -0.39 -0.68
N TYR A 19 1.28 -1.33 -0.34
CA TYR A 19 1.33 -2.72 -0.77
C TYR A 19 0.00 -3.12 -1.41
N ARG A 20 0.09 -4.00 -2.41
CA ARG A 20 -1.06 -4.75 -2.95
C ARG A 20 -0.75 -6.24 -2.81
N GLY A 21 -1.71 -7.00 -2.31
CA GLY A 21 -1.49 -8.39 -1.92
C GLY A 21 -1.06 -8.55 -0.46
N CYS A 22 -1.05 -9.80 0.00
CA CYS A 22 -0.74 -10.16 1.38
C CYS A 22 -0.39 -11.66 1.51
N THR A 23 0.54 -11.99 2.40
CA THR A 23 1.00 -13.38 2.67
C THR A 23 0.32 -14.04 3.87
N HIS A 24 -0.57 -13.34 4.59
CA HIS A 24 -1.23 -13.86 5.81
C HIS A 24 -2.25 -14.99 5.57
N GLY A 25 -2.67 -15.23 4.32
CA GLY A 25 -3.54 -16.38 4.01
C GLY A 25 -5.00 -16.27 4.49
N CYS A 26 -5.48 -15.10 4.90
CA CYS A 26 -6.87 -14.92 5.34
C CYS A 26 -7.87 -15.22 4.20
N ILE A 27 -8.67 -16.28 4.37
CA ILE A 27 -9.67 -16.72 3.37
C ILE A 27 -10.82 -15.72 3.19
N TYR A 28 -11.04 -14.85 4.17
CA TYR A 28 -12.09 -13.83 4.19
C TYR A 28 -11.58 -12.44 3.76
N CYS A 29 -10.33 -12.34 3.28
CA CYS A 29 -9.75 -11.05 2.92
C CYS A 29 -10.46 -10.46 1.70
N ASP A 30 -11.09 -9.30 1.90
CA ASP A 30 -11.81 -8.57 0.84
C ASP A 30 -10.88 -8.24 -0.34
N SER A 31 -9.62 -7.90 -0.08
CA SER A 31 -8.63 -7.56 -1.10
C SER A 31 -8.31 -8.71 -2.08
N ARG A 32 -8.74 -9.95 -1.81
CA ARG A 32 -8.67 -11.09 -2.76
C ARG A 32 -9.68 -10.97 -3.91
N SER A 33 -10.66 -10.08 -3.80
CA SER A 33 -11.68 -9.90 -4.83
C SER A 33 -11.09 -9.40 -6.15
N LYS A 34 -11.60 -9.93 -7.27
CA LYS A 34 -11.23 -9.48 -8.63
C LYS A 34 -11.56 -8.01 -8.90
N CYS A 35 -12.43 -7.38 -8.09
CA CYS A 35 -12.75 -5.96 -8.23
C CYS A 35 -11.53 -5.05 -8.00
N TYR A 36 -10.52 -5.53 -7.28
CA TYR A 36 -9.29 -4.79 -7.00
C TYR A 36 -8.25 -4.88 -8.11
N GLN A 37 -8.53 -5.62 -9.20
CA GLN A 37 -7.74 -5.61 -10.44
C GLN A 37 -6.23 -5.78 -10.21
N MET A 38 -5.84 -6.77 -9.40
CA MET A 38 -4.45 -7.21 -9.30
C MET A 38 -4.17 -8.11 -10.51
N ASP A 39 -3.08 -7.83 -11.22
CA ASP A 39 -2.59 -8.56 -12.39
C ASP A 39 -1.48 -9.58 -12.05
N HIS A 40 -1.30 -9.81 -10.74
CA HIS A 40 -0.37 -10.74 -10.12
C HIS A 40 -1.09 -11.61 -9.10
N ASP A 41 -0.44 -12.69 -8.68
CA ASP A 41 -0.96 -13.56 -7.61
C ASP A 41 -1.05 -12.78 -6.29
N PHE A 42 -2.13 -12.97 -5.53
CA PHE A 42 -2.39 -12.18 -4.31
C PHE A 42 -1.28 -12.32 -3.24
N GLU A 43 -0.65 -13.49 -3.19
CA GLU A 43 0.47 -13.80 -2.30
C GLU A 43 1.80 -13.22 -2.81
N ASP A 44 1.91 -12.85 -4.09
CA ASP A 44 3.05 -12.11 -4.63
C ASP A 44 2.88 -10.60 -4.37
N VAL A 45 3.19 -10.19 -3.14
CA VAL A 45 2.99 -8.81 -2.68
C VAL A 45 3.70 -7.81 -3.59
N GLU A 46 2.92 -6.97 -4.26
CA GLU A 46 3.42 -5.84 -5.04
C GLU A 46 3.73 -4.68 -4.10
N VAL A 47 4.98 -4.24 -4.15
CA VAL A 47 5.52 -3.13 -3.36
C VAL A 47 5.66 -1.91 -4.24
N LYS A 48 5.13 -0.78 -3.79
CA LYS A 48 5.35 0.51 -4.47
C LYS A 48 6.75 1.02 -4.16
N ARG A 49 7.67 0.86 -5.12
CA ARG A 49 9.13 1.03 -4.96
C ARG A 49 9.58 2.29 -4.22
N ASP A 50 8.98 3.42 -4.54
CA ASP A 50 9.36 4.73 -4.00
C ASP A 50 8.31 5.29 -3.03
N ALA A 51 7.59 4.44 -2.31
CA ALA A 51 6.47 4.85 -1.45
C ALA A 51 6.82 6.03 -0.50
N PRO A 52 7.94 6.04 0.24
CA PRO A 52 8.29 7.17 1.12
C PRO A 52 8.50 8.50 0.36
N ARG A 53 9.19 8.46 -0.79
CA ARG A 53 9.41 9.64 -1.63
C ARG A 53 8.09 10.17 -2.20
N ILE A 54 7.24 9.27 -2.71
CA ILE A 54 5.93 9.64 -3.24
C ILE A 54 5.05 10.24 -2.13
N LEU A 55 5.12 9.69 -0.91
CA LEU A 55 4.39 10.22 0.25
C LEU A 55 4.78 11.67 0.53
N GLU A 56 6.07 11.94 0.64
CA GLU A 56 6.61 13.28 0.90
C GLU A 56 6.11 14.28 -0.14
N GLU A 57 6.26 13.96 -1.44
CA GLU A 57 5.81 14.81 -2.54
C GLU A 57 4.29 15.07 -2.48
N GLN A 58 3.48 14.05 -2.14
CA GLN A 58 2.04 14.21 -2.05
C GLN A 58 1.61 15.02 -0.81
N LEU A 59 2.31 14.89 0.31
CA LEU A 59 2.05 15.65 1.53
C LEU A 59 2.42 17.13 1.38
N GLN A 60 3.55 17.44 0.74
CA GLN A 60 3.97 18.82 0.46
C GLN A 60 2.94 19.60 -0.37
N ARG A 61 2.19 18.91 -1.24
CA ARG A 61 1.14 19.52 -2.07
C ARG A 61 -0.18 19.74 -1.32
N ARG A 62 -0.35 19.20 -0.11
CA ARG A 62 -1.59 19.35 0.66
C ARG A 62 -1.66 20.70 1.36
N ARG A 63 -2.77 21.40 1.16
CA ARG A 63 -3.03 22.73 1.77
C ARG A 63 -3.91 22.68 3.01
N ARG A 64 -4.49 21.52 3.33
CA ARG A 64 -5.36 21.32 4.49
C ARG A 64 -4.91 20.08 5.25
N PRO A 65 -4.97 20.09 6.59
CA PRO A 65 -4.72 18.90 7.39
C PRO A 65 -5.62 17.74 6.95
N CYS A 66 -5.09 16.53 6.95
CA CYS A 66 -5.87 15.31 6.77
C CYS A 66 -5.31 14.20 7.64
N MET A 67 -6.16 13.24 7.97
CA MET A 67 -5.72 12.01 8.61
C MET A 67 -5.11 11.09 7.57
N ILE A 68 -4.00 10.44 7.93
CA ILE A 68 -3.42 9.37 7.12
C ILE A 68 -3.87 8.04 7.69
N ALA A 69 -4.57 7.26 6.87
CA ALA A 69 -5.08 5.95 7.24
C ALA A 69 -4.28 4.86 6.52
N THR A 70 -3.78 3.88 7.27
CA THR A 70 -3.14 2.67 6.75
C THR A 70 -4.09 1.48 6.85
N GLY A 71 -3.72 0.33 6.28
CA GLY A 71 -4.53 -0.90 6.41
C GLY A 71 -5.74 -0.99 5.47
N SER A 72 -5.81 -0.14 4.44
CA SER A 72 -6.95 -0.12 3.52
C SER A 72 -6.99 -1.29 2.53
N MET A 73 -5.83 -1.74 2.06
CA MET A 73 -5.70 -2.77 1.02
C MET A 73 -4.65 -3.85 1.33
N SER A 74 -3.80 -3.57 2.29
CA SER A 74 -2.77 -4.49 2.77
C SER A 74 -2.42 -4.09 4.19
N ASP A 75 -1.90 -5.05 4.93
CA ASP A 75 -1.56 -4.88 6.34
C ASP A 75 -0.35 -3.94 6.49
N PRO A 76 -0.41 -2.90 7.34
CA PRO A 76 0.73 -2.00 7.58
C PRO A 76 1.86 -2.68 8.37
N TYR A 77 1.65 -3.87 8.92
CA TYR A 77 2.63 -4.70 9.58
C TYR A 77 2.93 -5.96 8.76
N ASN A 78 2.85 -5.86 7.43
CA ASN A 78 3.28 -6.90 6.51
C ASN A 78 4.69 -7.40 6.88
N HIS A 79 4.94 -8.71 6.83
CA HIS A 79 6.26 -9.29 7.13
C HIS A 79 7.40 -8.64 6.33
N HIS A 80 7.12 -8.10 5.14
CA HIS A 80 8.11 -7.35 4.35
C HIS A 80 8.61 -6.06 5.02
N GLU A 81 7.89 -5.52 6.02
CA GLU A 81 8.33 -4.36 6.81
C GLU A 81 9.56 -4.65 7.68
N GLU A 82 9.91 -5.92 7.93
CA GLU A 82 11.17 -6.27 8.59
C GLU A 82 12.39 -5.79 7.80
N GLU A 83 12.27 -5.79 6.46
CA GLU A 83 13.32 -5.36 5.54
C GLU A 83 13.07 -3.93 5.02
N LEU A 84 11.85 -3.63 4.56
CA LEU A 84 11.53 -2.41 3.82
C LEU A 84 11.39 -1.16 4.69
N LYS A 85 10.81 -1.32 5.90
CA LYS A 85 10.61 -0.21 6.86
C LYS A 85 9.89 1.00 6.27
N TYR A 86 8.82 0.77 5.51
CA TYR A 86 8.00 1.85 4.96
C TYR A 86 6.95 2.34 5.96
N THR A 87 6.55 1.50 6.92
CA THR A 87 5.60 1.82 8.00
C THR A 87 6.13 1.48 9.39
N ARG A 88 7.24 0.73 9.52
CA ARG A 88 7.86 0.33 10.79
C ARG A 88 9.17 1.06 11.12
#